data_AF-A0A9E4CF01-F1
#
_entry.id   AF-A0A9E4CF01-F1
#
_cell.length_a   1.000
_cell.length_b   1.000
_cell.length_c   1.000
_cell.angle_alpha   90.00
_cell.angle_beta   90.00
_cell.angle_gamma   90.00
#
_symmetry.space_group_name_H-M   'P 1'
#
loop_
_entity.id
_entity.type
_entity.pdbx_description
1 polymer ?
#
loop_
_entity_poly.entity_id
_entity_poly.type
_entity_poly.pdbx_seq_one_letter_code
_entity_poly.pdbx_strand_id
1 'polypeptide(L)'
;MVLWWHKRRATEDHVLLSALIAGAVLKAHRTMNGTKTHKLHCAGQPPQLVNKQVVRRLESQHLIQSNMKFPAATYLLTEQGAVLARQLVGVQEEPLTVRVQPLQSVKGP
;
A
#
# COMPACT_ATOMS: atom_id res chain seq x y z
N MET A 1 -10.22 -16.11 5.12
CA MET A 1 -8.83 -16.50 5.47
C MET A 1 -8.08 -16.60 4.14
N VAL A 2 -7.25 -15.63 3.78
CA VAL A 2 -6.54 -15.65 2.49
C VAL A 2 -5.06 -15.86 2.75
N LEU A 3 -4.60 -17.08 2.45
CA LEU A 3 -3.20 -17.48 2.41
C LEU A 3 -2.50 -16.73 1.27
N TRP A 4 -1.54 -15.87 1.59
CA TRP A 4 -0.59 -15.30 0.62
C TRP A 4 0.83 -15.69 0.99
N TRP A 5 1.17 -16.99 0.87
CA TRP A 5 2.54 -17.49 1.03
C TRP A 5 2.97 -18.20 -0.26
N HIS A 6 3.43 -17.43 -1.25
CA HIS A 6 4.37 -17.96 -2.24
C HIS A 6 5.77 -17.41 -1.96
N LYS A 7 6.61 -18.37 -1.57
CA LYS A 7 7.95 -18.30 -1.03
C LYS A 7 8.96 -17.74 -2.04
N ARG A 8 8.99 -16.42 -2.22
CA ARG A 8 10.25 -15.66 -2.32
C ARG A 8 10.39 -14.94 -0.98
N ARG A 9 11.59 -14.87 -0.40
CA ARG A 9 11.83 -14.00 0.77
C ARG A 9 11.65 -12.55 0.29
N ALA A 10 10.40 -12.08 0.25
CA ALA A 10 10.11 -10.69 -0.02
C ALA A 10 10.71 -9.90 1.15
N THR A 11 11.55 -8.92 0.82
CA THR A 11 12.09 -8.02 1.84
C THR A 11 10.92 -7.25 2.48
N GLU A 12 11.08 -6.81 3.73
CA GLU A 12 10.05 -6.00 4.40
C GLU A 12 9.65 -4.77 3.57
N ASP A 13 10.58 -4.22 2.79
CA ASP A 13 10.37 -3.15 1.83
C ASP A 13 9.33 -3.52 0.77
N HIS A 14 9.48 -4.70 0.14
CA HIS A 14 8.55 -5.17 -0.89
C HIS A 14 7.16 -5.40 -0.29
N VAL A 15 7.10 -6.01 0.90
CA VAL A 15 5.83 -6.25 1.59
C VAL A 15 5.12 -4.92 1.88
N LEU A 16 5.85 -3.91 2.35
CA LEU A 16 5.27 -2.62 2.67
C LEU A 16 4.79 -1.88 1.40
N LEU A 17 5.58 -1.84 0.34
CA LEU A 17 5.19 -1.22 -0.93
C LEU A 17 3.95 -1.91 -1.54
N SER A 18 3.94 -3.24 -1.56
CA SER A 18 2.80 -4.03 -2.05
C SER A 18 1.54 -3.80 -1.21
N ALA A 19 1.66 -3.66 0.11
CA ALA A 19 0.53 -3.35 0.97
C ALA A 19 -0.02 -1.94 0.70
N LEU A 20 0.85 -0.95 0.54
CA LEU A 20 0.46 0.44 0.28
C LEU A 20 -0.30 0.59 -1.05
N ILE A 21 0.17 -0.07 -2.13
CA ILE A 21 -0.53 -0.03 -3.42
C ILE A 21 -1.85 -0.81 -3.39
N ALA A 22 -1.96 -1.82 -2.52
CA ALA A 22 -3.22 -2.53 -2.26
C ALA A 22 -4.21 -1.75 -1.37
N GLY A 23 -3.88 -0.51 -0.99
CA GLY A 23 -4.77 0.37 -0.21
C GLY A 23 -4.55 0.34 1.30
N ALA A 24 -3.50 -0.32 1.80
CA ALA A 24 -3.13 -0.20 3.20
C ALA A 24 -2.60 1.22 3.52
N VAL A 25 -2.73 1.64 4.76
CA VAL A 25 -2.33 2.99 5.20
C VAL A 25 -1.20 2.89 6.24
N LEU A 26 -0.04 3.47 5.92
CA LEU A 26 1.06 3.59 6.87
C LEU A 26 0.97 4.90 7.64
N LYS A 27 0.90 4.82 8.98
CA LYS A 27 0.87 5.99 9.87
C LYS A 27 2.07 6.00 10.78
N ALA A 28 2.60 7.20 11.04
CA ALA A 28 3.53 7.47 12.11
C ALA A 28 2.81 8.12 13.29
N HIS A 29 2.99 7.53 14.46
CA HIS A 29 2.50 8.05 15.73
C HIS A 29 3.69 8.47 16.59
N ARG A 30 3.61 9.63 17.22
CA ARG A 30 4.56 10.03 18.28
C ARG A 30 3.94 9.76 19.64
N THR A 31 4.70 9.16 20.54
CA THR A 31 4.32 9.08 21.96
C THR A 31 4.57 10.42 22.65
N MET A 32 4.02 10.63 23.85
CA MET A 32 4.32 11.82 24.66
C MET A 32 5.82 11.96 24.96
N ASN A 33 6.55 10.84 25.00
CA ASN A 33 8.01 10.81 25.21
C ASN A 33 8.79 11.08 23.91
N GLY A 34 8.12 11.41 22.80
CA GLY A 34 8.74 11.72 21.51
C GLY A 34 9.09 10.50 20.64
N THR A 35 8.83 9.27 21.09
CA THR A 35 9.13 8.05 20.33
C THR A 35 8.22 7.94 19.11
N LYS A 36 8.80 7.88 17.90
CA LYS A 36 8.06 7.68 16.64
C LYS A 36 7.89 6.19 16.36
N THR A 37 6.64 5.73 16.29
CA THR A 37 6.26 4.36 15.90
C THR A 37 5.52 4.37 14.57
N HIS A 38 5.72 3.34 13.75
CA HIS A 38 5.05 3.22 12.45
C HIS A 38 4.11 2.04 12.47
N LYS A 39 2.86 2.25 12.05
CA LYS A 39 1.82 1.23 12.02
C LYS A 39 1.20 1.15 10.63
N LEU A 40 1.13 -0.05 10.10
CA LEU A 40 0.43 -0.36 8.85
C LEU A 40 -1.00 -0.78 9.17
N HIS A 41 -1.96 -0.14 8.53
CA HIS A 41 -3.38 -0.41 8.68
C HIS A 41 -3.90 -1.06 7.40
N CYS A 42 -4.26 -2.34 7.48
CA CYS A 42 -4.95 -3.07 6.41
C CYS A 42 -6.44 -3.19 6.76
N ALA A 43 -7.31 -3.16 5.74
CA ALA A 43 -8.75 -3.28 5.96
C ALA A 43 -9.10 -4.62 6.65
N GLY A 44 -9.89 -4.55 7.73
CA GLY A 44 -10.34 -5.73 8.48
C GLY A 44 -9.24 -6.45 9.26
N GLN A 45 -8.06 -5.86 9.43
CA GLN A 45 -6.95 -6.45 10.19
C GLN A 45 -6.46 -5.48 11.29
N PRO A 46 -5.94 -6.01 12.42
CA PRO A 46 -5.34 -5.17 13.45
C PRO A 46 -4.09 -4.44 12.90
N PRO A 47 -3.77 -3.23 13.39
CA PRO A 47 -2.59 -2.49 12.95
C PRO A 47 -1.30 -3.26 13.23
N GLN A 48 -0.41 -3.33 12.25
CA GLN A 48 0.87 -4.03 12.35
C GLN A 48 2.02 -3.05 12.56
N LEU A 49 2.95 -3.36 13.47
CA LEU A 49 4.13 -2.53 13.69
C LEU A 49 5.11 -2.69 12.53
N VAL A 50 5.59 -1.57 11.99
CA VAL A 50 6.57 -1.54 10.90
C VAL A 50 7.92 -1.09 11.44
N ASN A 51 8.98 -1.80 11.05
CA ASN A 51 10.35 -1.45 11.41
C ASN A 51 10.70 -0.03 10.90
N LYS A 52 11.18 0.82 11.79
CA LYS A 52 11.60 2.20 11.46
C LYS A 52 12.69 2.24 10.38
N GLN A 53 13.58 1.25 10.32
CA GLN A 53 14.66 1.20 9.34
C GLN A 53 14.12 1.00 7.92
N VAL A 54 13.07 0.20 7.75
CA VAL A 54 12.37 0.01 6.46
C VAL A 54 11.77 1.33 6.00
N VAL A 55 11.02 2.01 6.88
CA VAL A 55 10.41 3.30 6.55
C VAL A 55 11.47 4.32 6.16
N ARG A 56 12.58 4.41 6.92
CA ARG A 56 13.69 5.31 6.61
C ARG A 56 14.35 5.01 5.27
N ARG A 57 14.56 3.73 4.94
CA ARG A 57 15.18 3.33 3.67
C ARG A 57 14.29 3.71 2.49
N LEU A 58 13.00 3.40 2.56
CA LEU A 58 12.04 3.76 1.51
C LEU A 58 11.89 5.29 1.36
N GLU A 59 11.89 6.03 2.47
CA GLU A 59 11.88 7.50 2.47
C GLU A 59 13.16 8.07 1.85
N SER A 60 14.35 7.53 2.19
CA SER A 60 15.62 7.95 1.57
C SER A 60 15.72 7.64 0.08
N GLN A 61 15.04 6.59 -0.37
CA GLN A 61 14.94 6.22 -1.78
C GLN A 61 13.82 6.97 -2.51
N HIS A 62 13.15 7.92 -1.85
CA HIS A 62 12.02 8.68 -2.41
C HIS A 62 10.87 7.80 -2.93
N LEU A 63 10.67 6.62 -2.32
CA LEU A 63 9.57 5.71 -2.68
C LEU A 63 8.29 5.99 -1.88
N ILE A 64 8.44 6.56 -0.68
CA ILE A 64 7.33 7.03 0.15
C ILE A 64 7.61 8.43 0.67
N GLN A 65 6.53 9.17 0.95
CA GLN A 65 6.61 10.50 1.52
C GLN A 65 5.58 10.69 2.63
N SER A 66 5.95 11.45 3.66
CA SER A 66 5.05 11.79 4.75
C SER A 66 4.23 13.03 4.41
N ASN A 67 2.94 13.04 4.75
CA ASN A 67 2.10 14.24 4.64
C ASN A 67 2.43 15.32 5.70
N MET A 68 3.40 15.07 6.59
CA MET A 68 3.90 15.97 7.64
C MET A 68 2.82 16.56 8.57
N LYS A 69 1.66 15.89 8.72
CA LYS A 69 0.60 16.34 9.62
C LYS A 69 0.82 15.86 11.06
N PHE A 70 0.53 16.74 12.03
CA PHE A 70 0.54 16.44 13.47
C PHE A 70 -0.91 16.17 13.96
N PRO A 71 -1.15 15.26 14.94
CA PRO A 71 -0.22 14.43 15.72
C PRO A 71 0.17 13.09 15.06
N ALA A 72 -0.46 12.73 13.94
CA ALA A 72 -0.17 11.53 13.20
C ALA A 72 0.07 11.85 11.72
N ALA A 73 1.21 11.42 11.21
CA ALA A 73 1.56 11.61 9.81
C ALA A 73 1.24 10.33 9.01
N THR A 74 0.65 10.49 7.84
CA THR A 74 0.40 9.39 6.91
C THR A 74 1.50 9.37 5.86
N TYR A 75 1.98 8.17 5.52
CA TYR A 75 2.90 7.96 4.42
C TYR A 75 2.13 7.56 3.16
N LEU A 76 2.48 8.18 2.04
CA LEU A 76 1.92 7.93 0.72
C LEU A 76 3.04 7.42 -0.20
N LEU A 77 2.68 6.60 -1.19
CA LEU A 77 3.59 6.28 -2.29
C LEU A 77 3.88 7.56 -3.09
N THR A 78 5.14 7.73 -3.47
CA THR A 78 5.49 8.65 -4.56
C THR A 78 5.15 7.99 -5.89
N GLU A 79 5.26 8.73 -7.00
CA GLU A 79 5.11 8.15 -8.33
C GLU A 79 6.10 7.00 -8.57
N GLN A 80 7.38 7.21 -8.23
CA GLN A 80 8.41 6.18 -8.31
C GLN A 80 8.08 4.96 -7.42
N GLY A 81 7.60 5.20 -6.20
CA GLY A 81 7.14 4.14 -5.31
C GLY A 81 5.99 3.33 -5.88
N ALA A 82 5.01 4.00 -6.52
CA ALA A 82 3.86 3.36 -7.13
C ALA A 82 4.26 2.48 -8.33
N VAL A 83 5.18 2.95 -9.18
CA VAL A 83 5.71 2.15 -10.30
C VAL A 83 6.35 0.86 -9.78
N LEU A 84 7.25 0.97 -8.80
CA LEU A 84 7.90 -0.19 -8.21
C LEU A 84 6.89 -1.14 -7.53
N ALA A 85 5.94 -0.59 -6.77
CA ALA A 85 4.91 -1.38 -6.11
C ALA A 85 4.04 -2.16 -7.11
N ARG A 86 3.65 -1.55 -8.24
CA ARG A 86 2.91 -2.25 -9.31
C ARG A 86 3.69 -3.40 -9.91
N GLN A 87 5.00 -3.20 -10.17
CA GLN A 87 5.88 -4.27 -10.66
C GLN A 87 5.99 -5.43 -9.67
N LEU A 88 5.98 -5.15 -8.37
CA LEU A 88 6.02 -6.17 -7.32
C LEU A 88 4.72 -6.99 -7.21
N VAL A 89 3.57 -6.36 -7.40
CA VAL A 89 2.26 -7.04 -7.33
C VAL A 89 1.88 -7.69 -8.67
N GLY A 90 2.55 -7.32 -9.77
CA GLY A 90 2.24 -7.85 -11.11
C GLY A 90 0.93 -7.30 -11.69
N VAL A 91 0.49 -6.13 -11.23
CA VAL A 91 -0.77 -5.52 -11.67
C VAL A 91 -0.59 -4.88 -13.03
N GLN A 92 -1.27 -5.44 -14.04
CA GLN A 92 -1.58 -4.75 -15.29
C GLN A 92 -2.79 -3.85 -15.00
N GLU A 93 -2.64 -2.53 -15.07
CA GLU A 93 -3.80 -1.63 -14.92
C GLU A 93 -4.68 -1.76 -16.16
N GLU A 94 -5.83 -2.43 -16.05
CA GLU A 94 -6.87 -2.30 -17.08
C GLU A 94 -7.53 -0.93 -16.94
N PRO A 95 -7.57 -0.12 -18.02
CA PRO A 95 -8.22 1.18 -17.97
C PRO A 95 -9.71 1.01 -17.68
N LEU A 96 -10.23 1.87 -16.79
CA LEU A 96 -11.63 1.91 -16.37
C LEU A 96 -12.63 2.15 -17.52
N THR A 97 -12.15 2.35 -18.74
CA THR A 97 -12.92 2.61 -19.96
C THR A 97 -13.54 1.34 -20.58
N VAL A 98 -13.08 0.13 -20.25
CA VAL A 98 -13.63 -1.11 -20.84
C VAL A 98 -14.65 -1.77 -19.90
N ARG A 99 -15.78 -1.11 -19.69
CA ARG A 99 -17.02 -1.79 -19.25
C ARG A 99 -18.06 -1.66 -20.34
N VAL A 100 -17.87 -2.42 -21.42
CA VAL A 100 -18.96 -2.64 -22.37
C VAL A 100 -19.90 -3.65 -21.72
N GLN A 101 -20.97 -3.16 -21.10
CA GLN A 101 -22.10 -4.05 -20.76
C GLN A 101 -22.68 -4.57 -22.08
N PRO A 102 -22.74 -5.89 -22.31
CA PRO A 102 -23.48 -6.38 -23.45
C PRO A 102 -24.96 -6.05 -23.23
N LEU A 103 -25.51 -5.20 -24.12
CA LEU A 103 -26.95 -5.01 -24.25
C LEU A 103 -27.57 -6.38 -24.51
N GLN A 104 -28.25 -6.94 -23.51
CA GLN A 104 -29.07 -8.12 -23.71
C GLN A 104 -30.21 -7.72 -24.64
N SER A 105 -30.11 -8.16 -25.90
CA SER A 105 -31.18 -8.05 -26.89
C SER A 105 -32.36 -8.87 -26.39
N VAL A 106 -33.36 -8.20 -25.81
CA VAL A 106 -34.62 -8.82 -25.43
C VAL A 106 -35.35 -9.20 -26.72
N LYS A 107 -35.38 -10.49 -27.03
CA LYS A 107 -36.17 -11.04 -28.14
C LYS A 107 -37.61 -11.18 -27.63
N GLY A 108 -38.48 -10.26 -28.03
CA GLY A 108 -39.93 -10.36 -27.81
C GLY A 108 -40.57 -11.33 -28.80
N PRO A 109 -41.74 -11.90 -28.45
CA PRO A 109 -42.39 -13.03 -29.11
C PRO A 109 -42.89 -12.75 -30.54
#